data_AF-A0A9W8JNC8-F1
#
_entry.id   AF-A0A9W8JNC8-F1
#
_cell.length_a   1.000
_cell.length_b   1.000
_cell.length_c   1.000
_cell.angle_alpha   90.00
_cell.angle_beta   90.00
_cell.angle_gamma   90.00
#
_symmetry.space_group_name_H-M   'P 1'
#
loop_
_entity.id
_entity.type
_entity.pdbx_description
1 polymer ?
#
loop_
_entity_poly.entity_id
_entity_poly.type
_entity_poly.pdbx_seq_one_letter_code
_entity_poly.pdbx_strand_id
1 'polypeptide(L)'
;MVARPPLPLRSANPHIKDHLNAPSLPPVKYQILHCQGKEILVGRLKIETPTESGHAFILRRFDTGAVSLTTMFRAAFPNASDYEEKVEIQWVKEHHDLSGNNGSTKDTHITRLADHQFGS
;
A
#
# COMPACT_ATOMS: atom_id res chain seq x y z
N MET A 1 19.70 -2.09 -16.35
CA MET A 1 19.05 -1.52 -15.14
C MET A 1 17.99 -0.55 -15.65
N VAL A 2 16.72 -0.75 -15.33
CA VAL A 2 15.66 0.16 -15.75
C VAL A 2 15.70 1.38 -14.83
N ALA A 3 15.83 2.57 -15.42
CA ALA A 3 15.85 3.81 -14.64
C ALA A 3 14.54 3.97 -13.87
N ARG A 4 14.63 4.41 -12.61
CA ARG A 4 13.45 4.63 -11.77
C ARG A 4 12.52 5.65 -12.43
N PRO A 5 11.22 5.36 -12.60
CA PRO A 5 10.28 6.33 -13.11
C PRO A 5 10.23 7.56 -12.18
N PRO A 6 10.03 8.77 -12.73
CA PRO A 6 9.94 9.97 -11.91
C PRO A 6 8.68 9.90 -11.04
N LEU A 7 8.85 10.14 -9.73
CA LEU A 7 7.72 10.19 -8.80
C LEU A 7 6.80 11.37 -9.14
N PRO A 8 5.47 11.22 -8.99
CA PRO A 8 4.51 12.28 -9.27
C PRO A 8 4.47 13.31 -8.14
N LEU A 9 5.56 14.06 -7.96
CA LEU A 9 5.71 15.07 -6.90
C LEU A 9 4.64 16.17 -6.97
N ARG A 10 4.08 16.43 -8.16
CA ARG A 10 2.95 17.34 -8.35
C ARG A 10 1.68 16.89 -7.62
N SER A 11 1.54 15.59 -7.41
CA SER A 11 0.40 14.99 -6.73
C SER A 11 0.74 14.60 -5.30
N ALA A 12 1.90 15.02 -4.77
CA ALA A 12 2.35 14.66 -3.42
C ALA A 12 1.39 15.21 -2.35
N ASN A 13 1.09 14.38 -1.37
CA ASN A 13 0.21 14.73 -0.28
C ASN A 13 0.90 15.72 0.69
N PRO A 14 0.42 16.97 0.81
CA PRO A 14 1.04 17.96 1.69
C PRO A 14 0.92 17.58 3.17
N HIS A 15 -0.17 16.89 3.56
CA HIS A 15 -0.46 16.53 4.95
C HIS A 15 0.50 15.48 5.53
N ILE A 16 1.28 14.79 4.69
CA ILE A 16 2.30 13.84 5.18
C ILE A 16 3.33 14.54 6.05
N LYS A 17 3.75 15.76 5.67
CA LYS A 17 4.70 16.54 6.48
C LYS A 17 4.10 16.91 7.83
N ASP A 18 2.82 17.30 7.83
CA ASP A 18 2.11 17.65 9.05
C ASP A 18 1.97 16.45 9.98
N HIS A 19 1.63 15.28 9.45
CA HIS A 19 1.58 14.03 10.22
C HIS A 19 2.93 13.59 10.79
N LEU A 20 4.04 13.84 10.09
CA LEU A 20 5.39 13.51 10.58
C LEU A 20 5.88 14.48 11.66
N ASN A 21 5.46 15.75 11.59
CA ASN A 21 5.81 16.78 12.54
C ASN A 21 4.83 16.87 13.73
N ALA A 22 3.69 16.18 13.64
CA ALA A 22 2.70 16.15 14.71
C ALA A 22 3.27 15.48 15.97
N PRO A 23 2.87 15.95 17.18
CA PRO A 23 3.33 15.38 18.44
C PRO A 23 2.82 13.96 18.68
N SER A 24 1.79 13.53 17.94
CA SER A 24 1.25 12.17 17.97
C SER A 24 0.99 11.67 16.56
N LEU A 25 1.39 10.43 16.30
CA LEU A 25 1.09 9.74 15.06
C LEU A 25 -0.40 9.32 15.03
N PRO A 26 -1.02 9.22 13.85
CA PRO A 26 -2.40 8.76 13.75
C PRO A 26 -2.53 7.34 14.34
N PRO A 27 -3.63 7.04 15.04
CA PRO A 27 -3.82 5.73 15.66
C PRO A 27 -3.97 4.65 14.58
N VAL A 28 -3.25 3.53 14.77
CA VAL A 28 -3.39 2.34 13.93
C VAL A 28 -4.59 1.54 14.42
N LYS A 29 -5.54 1.26 13.52
CA LYS A 29 -6.65 0.33 13.79
C LYS A 29 -6.27 -1.07 13.34
N TYR A 30 -6.37 -2.03 14.25
CA TYR A 30 -6.13 -3.43 13.94
C TYR A 30 -7.41 -4.10 13.46
N GLN A 31 -7.29 -4.94 12.44
CA GLN A 31 -8.37 -5.74 11.93
C GLN A 31 -7.84 -7.11 11.52
N ILE A 32 -8.61 -8.16 11.81
CA ILE A 32 -8.34 -9.50 11.32
C ILE A 32 -9.06 -9.65 9.98
N LEU A 33 -8.31 -10.01 8.94
CA LEU A 33 -8.84 -10.35 7.63
C LEU A 33 -8.81 -11.87 7.46
N HIS A 34 -9.94 -12.45 7.12
CA HIS A 34 -10.04 -13.86 6.78
C HIS A 34 -9.81 -14.00 5.27
N CYS A 35 -8.67 -14.58 4.88
CA CYS A 35 -8.34 -14.79 3.47
C CYS A 35 -7.91 -16.24 3.28
N GLN A 36 -8.53 -16.96 2.33
CA GLN A 36 -8.21 -18.35 2.01
C GLN A 36 -8.08 -19.27 3.24
N GLY A 37 -8.96 -19.10 4.22
CA GLY A 37 -8.95 -19.89 5.46
C GLY A 37 -7.84 -19.55 6.46
N LYS A 38 -7.03 -18.51 6.21
CA LYS A 38 -6.05 -17.96 7.16
C LYS A 38 -6.52 -16.63 7.72
N GLU A 39 -6.33 -16.43 9.01
CA GLU A 39 -6.53 -15.17 9.70
C GLU A 39 -5.26 -14.31 9.58
N ILE A 40 -5.37 -13.17 8.91
CA ILE A 40 -4.26 -12.23 8.72
C ILE A 40 -4.55 -10.99 9.55
N LEU A 41 -3.70 -10.74 10.56
CA LEU A 41 -3.76 -9.49 11.32
C LEU A 41 -3.20 -8.36 10.47
N VAL A 42 -4.02 -7.34 10.22
CA VAL A 42 -3.61 -6.12 9.51
C VAL A 42 -3.82 -4.89 10.37
N GLY A 43 -2.86 -3.97 10.35
CA GLY A 43 -3.04 -2.61 10.84
C GLY A 43 -3.40 -1.68 9.69
N ARG A 44 -4.38 -0.83 9.94
CA ARG A 44 -4.83 0.23 9.04
C ARG A 44 -4.51 1.57 9.66
N LEU A 45 -3.68 2.35 8.98
CA LEU A 45 -3.37 3.72 9.36
C LEU A 45 -4.16 4.67 8.45
N LYS A 46 -4.97 5.55 9.04
CA LYS A 46 -5.68 6.60 8.29
C LYS A 46 -4.72 7.76 8.06
N ILE A 47 -4.57 8.16 6.80
CA ILE A 47 -3.79 9.33 6.37
C ILE A 47 -4.75 10.31 5.72
N GLU A 48 -4.67 11.58 6.10
CA GLU A 48 -5.50 12.62 5.48
C GLU A 48 -4.97 12.96 4.10
N THR A 49 -5.87 13.14 3.13
CA THR A 49 -5.51 13.44 1.74
C THR A 49 -6.38 14.58 1.21
N PRO A 50 -5.85 15.44 0.32
CA PRO A 50 -6.60 16.54 -0.29
C PRO A 50 -7.58 16.09 -1.40
N THR A 51 -7.96 14.81 -1.45
CA THR A 51 -8.92 14.26 -2.41
C THR A 51 -10.36 14.44 -1.93
N GLU A 52 -11.34 14.20 -2.81
CA GLU A 52 -12.77 14.21 -2.44
C GLU A 52 -13.10 13.21 -1.32
N SER A 53 -12.38 12.09 -1.24
CA SER A 53 -12.51 11.13 -0.14
C SER A 53 -12.02 11.69 1.21
N GLY A 54 -11.16 12.71 1.19
CA GLY A 54 -10.54 13.34 2.36
C GLY A 54 -9.53 12.48 3.12
N HIS A 55 -9.35 11.22 2.74
CA HIS A 55 -8.40 10.31 3.38
C HIS A 55 -8.04 9.10 2.51
N ALA A 56 -6.91 8.49 2.85
CA ALA A 56 -6.45 7.19 2.39
C ALA A 56 -6.10 6.29 3.59
N PHE A 57 -5.99 4.99 3.34
CA PHE A 57 -5.55 4.03 4.35
C PHE A 57 -4.26 3.38 3.91
N ILE A 58 -3.28 3.27 4.81
CA ILE A 58 -2.09 2.44 4.61
C ILE A 58 -2.31 1.12 5.34
N LEU A 59 -2.10 0.01 4.64
CA LEU A 59 -2.25 -1.33 5.19
C LEU A 59 -0.89 -1.95 5.47
N ARG A 60 -0.73 -2.49 6.68
CA ARG A 60 0.41 -3.32 7.08
C ARG A 60 -0.05 -4.66 7.62
N ARG A 61 0.52 -5.73 7.10
CA ARG A 61 0.40 -7.10 7.62
C ARG A 61 1.31 -7.26 8.84
N PHE A 62 0.76 -7.77 9.94
CA PHE A 62 1.54 -8.01 11.17
C PHE A 62 2.14 -9.41 11.23
N ASP A 63 1.62 -10.36 10.46
CA ASP A 63 2.17 -11.72 10.36
C ASP A 63 3.52 -11.72 9.64
N THR A 64 3.61 -11.05 8.48
CA THR A 64 4.85 -10.99 7.67
C THR A 64 5.58 -9.65 7.77
N GLY A 65 4.98 -8.64 8.42
CA GLY A 65 5.50 -7.28 8.43
C GLY A 65 5.33 -6.52 7.11
N ALA A 66 4.74 -7.14 6.07
CA ALA A 66 4.61 -6.56 4.74
C ALA A 66 3.69 -5.32 4.72
N VAL A 67 4.08 -4.29 3.99
CA VAL A 67 3.28 -3.07 3.79
C VAL A 67 2.76 -3.04 2.36
N SER A 68 1.48 -2.68 2.20
CA SER A 68 0.87 -2.60 0.88
C SER A 68 1.34 -1.36 0.12
N LEU A 69 2.20 -1.58 -0.88
CA LEU A 69 2.78 -0.53 -1.72
C LEU A 69 1.72 0.31 -2.44
N THR A 70 0.66 -0.30 -2.96
CA THR A 70 -0.45 0.40 -3.63
C THR A 70 -1.09 1.43 -2.70
N THR A 71 -1.39 1.00 -1.47
CA THR A 71 -2.01 1.86 -0.46
C THR A 71 -1.08 2.97 0.00
N MET A 72 0.22 2.69 0.09
CA MET A 72 1.24 3.69 0.38
C MET A 72 1.36 4.72 -0.75
N PHE A 73 1.36 4.27 -2.01
CA PHE A 73 1.43 5.14 -3.18
C PHE A 73 0.21 6.07 -3.25
N ARG A 74 -1.00 5.57 -3.02
CA ARG A 74 -2.22 6.40 -3.00
C ARG A 74 -2.24 7.38 -1.84
N ALA A 75 -1.72 7.01 -0.67
CA ALA A 75 -1.59 7.94 0.45
C ALA A 75 -0.53 9.04 0.19
N ALA A 76 0.56 8.68 -0.50
CA ALA A 76 1.65 9.58 -0.85
C ALA A 76 1.30 10.51 -2.02
N PHE A 77 0.62 9.98 -3.04
CA PHE A 77 0.27 10.67 -4.27
C PHE A 77 -1.21 10.52 -4.58
N PRO A 78 -2.09 11.14 -3.79
CA PRO A 78 -3.53 10.92 -3.84
C PRO A 78 -4.20 11.34 -5.16
N ASN A 79 -3.57 12.26 -5.91
CA ASN A 79 -4.03 12.70 -7.23
C ASN A 79 -3.16 12.12 -8.38
N ALA A 80 -2.37 11.07 -8.13
CA ALA A 80 -1.65 10.39 -9.20
C ALA A 80 -2.59 9.56 -10.06
N SER A 81 -2.25 9.40 -11.34
CA SER A 81 -3.03 8.54 -12.24
C SER A 81 -2.78 7.06 -11.97
N ASP A 82 -3.74 6.21 -12.34
CA ASP A 82 -3.58 4.74 -12.27
C ASP A 82 -2.36 4.25 -13.08
N TYR A 83 -2.02 4.95 -14.16
CA TYR A 83 -0.83 4.65 -14.96
C TYR A 83 0.46 4.87 -14.15
N GLU A 84 0.57 6.00 -13.45
CA GLU A 84 1.75 6.31 -12.62
C GLU A 84 1.89 5.34 -11.45
N GLU A 85 0.77 4.97 -10.81
CA GLU A 85 0.73 3.94 -9.78
C GLU A 85 1.27 2.61 -10.34
N LYS A 86 0.76 2.17 -11.48
CA LYS A 86 1.16 0.91 -12.11
C LYS A 86 2.64 0.89 -12.49
N VAL A 87 3.16 1.98 -13.02
CA VAL A 87 4.57 2.11 -13.41
C VAL A 87 5.51 2.05 -12.20
N GLU A 88 5.20 2.77 -11.11
CA GLU A 88 6.01 2.71 -9.88
C GLU A 88 5.94 1.32 -9.24
N ILE A 89 4.76 0.71 -9.16
CA ILE A 89 4.59 -0.65 -8.62
C ILE A 89 5.39 -1.66 -9.43
N GLN A 90 5.35 -1.57 -10.76
CA GLN A 90 6.10 -2.46 -11.64
C GLN A 90 7.60 -2.29 -11.43
N TRP A 91 8.10 -1.07 -11.35
CA TRP A 91 9.50 -0.81 -11.09
C TRP A 91 9.94 -1.39 -9.72
N VAL A 92 9.14 -1.20 -8.67
CA VAL A 92 9.45 -1.76 -7.34
C VAL A 92 9.46 -3.29 -7.37
N LYS A 93 8.53 -3.93 -8.10
CA LYS A 93 8.51 -5.40 -8.29
C LYS A 93 9.76 -5.94 -8.98
N GLU A 94 10.34 -5.17 -9.89
CA GLU A 94 11.53 -5.57 -10.66
C GLU A 94 12.85 -5.29 -9.92
N HIS A 95 12.87 -4.33 -8.99
CA HIS A 95 14.11 -3.84 -8.34
C HIS A 95 14.22 -4.17 -6.86
N HIS A 96 13.13 -4.57 -6.19
CA HIS A 96 13.14 -4.95 -4.78
C HIS A 96 12.72 -6.41 -4.61
N ASP A 97 13.36 -7.08 -3.65
CA ASP A 97 12.92 -8.42 -3.24
C ASP A 97 11.57 -8.31 -2.54
N LEU A 98 10.54 -8.92 -3.15
CA LEU A 98 9.19 -8.99 -2.62
C LEU A 98 8.93 -10.31 -1.89
N SER A 99 9.99 -11.03 -1.49
CA SER A 99 9.88 -12.18 -0.58
C SER A 99 9.12 -11.76 0.69
N GLY A 100 7.98 -12.41 0.97
CA GLY A 100 7.07 -12.05 2.08
C GLY A 100 5.86 -11.16 1.71
N ASN A 101 5.81 -10.60 0.51
CA ASN A 101 4.62 -9.93 -0.02
C ASN A 101 3.67 -10.97 -0.70
N ASN A 102 2.41 -10.61 -0.98
CA ASN A 102 1.42 -11.53 -1.57
C ASN A 102 1.96 -12.28 -2.81
N GLY A 103 2.38 -13.54 -2.62
CA GLY A 103 2.75 -14.47 -3.66
C GLY A 103 4.02 -14.13 -4.45
N SER A 104 5.18 -14.09 -3.79
CA SER A 104 6.42 -14.45 -4.50
C SER A 104 6.27 -15.89 -4.98
N THR A 105 6.46 -16.12 -6.28
CA THR A 105 6.26 -17.43 -6.97
C THR A 105 7.09 -18.58 -6.39
N LYS A 106 7.99 -18.27 -5.44
CA LYS A 106 8.84 -19.24 -4.74
C LYS A 106 8.23 -19.77 -3.43
N ASP A 107 7.17 -19.15 -2.91
CA ASP A 107 6.59 -19.52 -1.62
C ASP A 107 5.07 -19.77 -1.74
N THR A 108 4.70 -21.03 -1.93
CA THR A 108 3.33 -21.55 -2.00
C THR A 108 2.54 -21.36 -0.70
N HIS A 109 3.16 -20.86 0.38
CA HIS A 109 2.55 -20.74 1.70
C HIS A 109 1.92 -19.36 1.98
N ILE A 110 2.16 -18.35 1.13
CA ILE A 110 1.66 -16.98 1.34
C ILE A 110 0.32 -16.79 0.62
N THR A 111 -0.74 -16.78 1.42
CA THR A 111 -2.12 -16.47 1.01
C THR A 111 -2.20 -15.09 0.35
N ARG A 112 -2.66 -15.07 -0.90
CA ARG A 112 -2.95 -13.86 -1.69
C ARG A 112 -4.26 -13.22 -1.22
N LEU A 113 -4.24 -11.94 -0.88
CA LEU A 113 -5.46 -11.13 -0.84
C LEU A 113 -5.92 -10.99 -2.29
N ALA A 114 -6.95 -11.76 -2.66
CA ALA A 114 -7.47 -11.79 -4.02
C ALA A 114 -8.09 -10.42 -4.37
N ASP A 115 -7.73 -9.93 -5.55
CA ASP A 115 -8.51 -8.94 -6.30
C ASP A 115 -9.90 -9.57 -6.51
N HIS A 116 -10.95 -8.90 -6.05
CA HIS A 116 -12.32 -9.37 -6.18
C HIS A 116 -12.73 -9.26 -7.66
N GLN A 117 -12.43 -10.29 -8.45
CA GLN A 117 -13.00 -10.43 -9.79
C GLN A 117 -14.49 -10.73 -9.65
N PHE A 118 -15.32 -9.69 -9.78
CA PHE A 118 -16.70 -9.85 -10.21
C PHE A 118 -16.69 -10.28 -11.68
N GLY A 119 -17.31 -11.41 -11.99
CA GLY A 119 -17.61 -11.76 -13.38
C GLY A 119 -17.91 -13.24 -13.60
N SER A 120 -19.18 -13.61 -13.40
CA SER A 120 -19.93 -14.52 -14.28
C SER A 120 -21.32 -13.95 -14.47
#